data_AF-A0A956IKF0-F1
#
_entry.id   AF-A0A956IKF0-F1
#
_cell.length_a   1.000
_cell.length_b   1.000
_cell.length_c   1.000
_cell.angle_alpha   90.00
_cell.angle_beta   90.00
_cell.angle_gamma   90.00
#
_symmetry.space_group_name_H-M   'P 1'
#
loop_
_entity.id
_entity.type
_entity.pdbx_description
1 polymer ?
#
loop_
_entity_poly.entity_id
_entity_poly.type
_entity_poly.pdbx_seq_one_letter_code
_entity_poly.pdbx_strand_id
1 'polypeptide(L)'
;IAAHRSLFRDELFAERLPPLEADGTRHLWEALGRHFTGMSYAEADFLSSRDKAFIRDLFPGGMIYASVLSDQAQRVIGEVGAQTKGVEKMLRRIGFSYAERVDPFDGGPHFIAETDQVTLVQQTKRLEVSESTPSKAEWGLLAKNDEGPPFFRARRAQGEVSEEYLLLPTETREAFGLKPGDPVYFLPLGRPSA
;
A
#
# COMPACT_ATOMS: atom_id res chain seq x y z
N ILE A 1 1.89 8.09 6.60
CA ILE A 1 3.16 7.42 6.96
C ILE A 1 4.22 8.45 7.32
N ALA A 2 4.82 9.19 6.36
CA ALA A 2 5.85 10.19 6.66
C ALA A 2 5.46 11.19 7.76
N ALA A 3 4.23 11.72 7.71
CA ALA A 3 3.71 12.66 8.71
C ALA A 3 3.62 12.13 10.15
N HIS A 4 3.63 10.80 10.32
CA HIS A 4 3.38 10.13 11.60
C HIS A 4 4.26 8.87 11.71
N ARG A 5 5.55 8.98 11.36
CA ARG A 5 6.45 7.82 11.17
C ARG A 5 6.51 6.88 12.37
N SER A 6 6.42 7.43 13.59
CA SER A 6 6.42 6.67 14.85
C SER A 6 5.22 5.75 15.05
N LEU A 7 4.12 5.96 14.31
CA LEU A 7 2.94 5.09 14.36
C LEU A 7 3.06 3.86 13.45
N PHE A 8 4.11 3.79 12.63
CA PHE A 8 4.31 2.72 11.65
C PHE A 8 5.56 1.90 12.00
N ARG A 9 5.57 0.63 11.61
CA ARG A 9 6.73 -0.26 11.72
C ARG A 9 7.80 0.11 10.68
N ASP A 10 8.99 -0.45 10.85
CA ASP A 10 10.14 -0.22 9.96
C ASP A 10 10.02 -0.97 8.63
N GLU A 11 9.09 -1.92 8.53
CA GLU A 11 8.76 -2.64 7.30
C GLU A 11 7.28 -2.42 6.95
N LEU A 12 7.02 -2.03 5.71
CA LEU A 12 5.68 -2.03 5.13
C LEU A 12 5.42 -3.34 4.41
N PHE A 13 4.19 -3.82 4.53
CA PHE A 13 3.72 -5.04 3.90
C PHE A 13 2.55 -4.72 2.96
N ALA A 14 2.57 -5.32 1.78
CA ALA A 14 1.51 -5.21 0.79
C ALA A 14 1.23 -6.59 0.17
N GLU A 15 -0.02 -7.02 0.27
CA GLU A 15 -0.52 -8.24 -0.36
C GLU A 15 -1.26 -7.92 -1.65
N ARG A 16 -1.19 -8.80 -2.66
CA ARG A 16 -1.94 -8.69 -3.91
C ARG A 16 -2.77 -9.94 -4.14
N LEU A 17 -4.02 -9.73 -4.54
CA LEU A 17 -4.89 -10.83 -4.91
C LEU A 17 -4.42 -11.47 -6.23
N PRO A 18 -4.35 -12.81 -6.28
CA PRO A 18 -4.03 -13.57 -7.48
C PRO A 18 -5.22 -13.58 -8.44
N PRO A 19 -5.03 -14.09 -9.68
CA PRO A 19 -6.14 -14.31 -10.61
C PRO A 19 -7.29 -15.09 -9.95
N LEU A 20 -8.53 -14.66 -10.20
CA LEU A 20 -9.74 -15.37 -9.79
C LEU A 20 -10.41 -15.93 -11.05
N GLU A 21 -10.77 -17.21 -10.99
CA GLU A 21 -11.55 -17.84 -12.07
C GLU A 21 -12.96 -17.25 -12.13
N ALA A 22 -13.58 -17.30 -13.32
CA ALA A 22 -14.90 -16.70 -13.53
C ALA A 22 -16.00 -17.31 -12.64
N ASP A 23 -15.83 -18.55 -12.20
CA ASP A 23 -16.74 -19.27 -11.30
C ASP A 23 -16.39 -19.11 -9.82
N GLY A 24 -15.35 -18.32 -9.49
CA GLY A 24 -14.89 -18.11 -8.12
C GLY A 24 -13.91 -19.16 -7.62
N THR A 25 -13.48 -20.11 -8.46
CA THR A 25 -12.52 -21.15 -8.07
C THR A 25 -11.16 -20.57 -7.69
N ARG A 26 -10.57 -21.13 -6.64
CA ARG A 26 -9.23 -20.81 -6.15
C ARG A 26 -8.35 -22.05 -6.26
N HIS A 27 -7.56 -22.13 -7.33
CA HIS A 27 -6.77 -23.32 -7.66
C HIS A 27 -5.82 -23.75 -6.55
N LEU A 28 -5.15 -22.80 -5.87
CA LEU A 28 -4.29 -23.13 -4.74
C LEU A 28 -5.09 -23.69 -3.56
N TRP A 29 -6.24 -23.09 -3.25
CA TRP A 29 -7.11 -23.59 -2.17
C TRP A 29 -7.59 -25.01 -2.42
N GLU A 30 -8.09 -25.30 -3.63
CA GLU A 30 -8.60 -26.62 -3.97
C GLU A 30 -7.48 -27.68 -3.96
N ALA A 31 -6.27 -27.33 -4.41
CA ALA A 31 -5.13 -28.24 -4.42
C ALA A 31 -4.43 -28.40 -3.07
N LEU A 32 -4.69 -27.52 -2.10
CA LEU A 32 -4.00 -27.51 -0.81
C LEU A 32 -4.95 -27.33 0.37
N GLY A 33 -5.48 -26.12 0.58
CA GLY A 33 -6.25 -25.77 1.77
C GLY A 33 -7.44 -26.68 2.03
N ARG A 34 -8.17 -27.07 0.98
CA ARG A 34 -9.32 -27.98 1.08
C ARG A 34 -8.94 -29.37 1.57
N HIS A 35 -7.75 -29.87 1.25
CA HIS A 35 -7.30 -31.19 1.70
C HIS A 35 -7.02 -31.24 3.21
N PHE A 36 -6.62 -30.12 3.81
CA PHE A 36 -6.35 -30.04 5.26
C PHE A 36 -7.59 -29.65 6.07
N THR A 37 -8.49 -28.87 5.48
CA THR A 37 -9.63 -28.29 6.20
C THR A 37 -10.96 -28.94 5.89
N GLY A 38 -11.10 -29.62 4.74
CA GLY A 38 -12.37 -30.10 4.21
C GLY A 38 -13.31 -29.00 3.71
N MET A 39 -12.93 -27.72 3.84
CA MET A 39 -13.77 -26.57 3.51
C MET A 39 -13.57 -26.09 2.08
N SER A 40 -14.64 -25.62 1.45
CA SER A 40 -14.55 -24.77 0.26
C SER A 40 -13.89 -23.43 0.61
N TYR A 41 -13.38 -22.72 -0.41
CA TYR A 41 -12.76 -21.41 -0.19
C TYR A 41 -13.71 -20.43 0.49
N ALA A 42 -14.97 -20.38 0.07
CA ALA A 42 -15.97 -19.46 0.62
C ALA A 42 -16.24 -19.71 2.12
N GLU A 43 -16.28 -20.98 2.54
CA GLU A 43 -16.43 -21.35 3.95
C GLU A 43 -15.19 -20.93 4.77
N ALA A 44 -14.00 -21.17 4.23
CA ALA A 44 -12.76 -20.80 4.88
C ALA A 44 -12.54 -19.28 4.96
N ASP A 45 -12.88 -18.54 3.91
CA ASP A 45 -12.83 -17.08 3.87
C ASP A 45 -13.78 -16.47 4.92
N PHE A 46 -15.02 -16.96 4.96
CA PHE A 46 -16.00 -16.57 5.97
C PHE A 46 -15.49 -16.84 7.40
N LEU A 47 -14.93 -18.03 7.65
CA LEU A 47 -14.40 -18.37 8.97
C LEU A 47 -13.18 -17.49 9.34
N SER A 48 -12.28 -17.22 8.39
CA SER A 48 -11.07 -16.43 8.60
C SER A 48 -11.34 -14.97 8.99
N SER A 49 -12.51 -14.44 8.60
CA SER A 49 -12.98 -13.13 9.05
C SER A 49 -13.28 -13.05 10.55
N ARG A 50 -13.49 -14.20 11.21
CA ARG A 50 -13.85 -14.32 12.63
C ARG A 50 -12.74 -14.92 13.47
N ASP A 51 -12.04 -15.92 12.95
CA ASP A 51 -10.97 -16.63 13.62
C ASP A 51 -9.91 -17.07 12.62
N LYS A 52 -8.66 -16.65 12.81
CA LYS A 52 -7.52 -17.05 11.97
C LYS A 52 -6.73 -18.22 12.55
N ALA A 53 -7.07 -18.71 13.75
CA ALA A 53 -6.33 -19.78 14.42
C ALA A 53 -6.42 -21.10 13.64
N PHE A 54 -7.56 -21.40 13.01
CA PHE A 54 -7.73 -22.65 12.25
C PHE A 54 -6.69 -22.82 11.14
N ILE A 55 -6.22 -21.71 10.55
CA ILE A 55 -5.19 -21.75 9.49
C ILE A 55 -3.91 -22.34 10.08
N ARG A 56 -3.45 -21.76 11.19
CA ARG A 56 -2.24 -22.22 11.89
C ARG A 56 -2.39 -23.66 12.39
N ASP A 57 -3.58 -24.01 12.86
CA ASP A 57 -3.81 -25.29 13.54
C ASP A 57 -4.06 -26.45 12.54
N LEU A 58 -4.55 -26.17 11.33
CA LEU A 58 -4.85 -27.17 10.30
C LEU A 58 -3.83 -27.23 9.16
N PHE A 59 -3.17 -26.12 8.82
CA PHE A 59 -2.13 -26.15 7.78
C PHE A 59 -0.89 -26.88 8.30
N PRO A 60 -0.20 -27.63 7.43
CA PRO A 60 1.00 -28.35 7.84
C PRO A 60 2.12 -27.36 8.18
N GLY A 61 2.81 -27.58 9.30
CA GLY A 61 4.00 -26.80 9.67
C GLY A 61 5.27 -27.17 8.90
N GLY A 62 5.18 -28.10 7.94
CA GLY A 62 6.30 -28.61 7.15
C GLY A 62 6.37 -28.02 5.74
N MET A 63 7.39 -28.44 4.98
CA MET A 63 7.53 -28.05 3.57
C MET A 63 6.51 -28.76 2.69
N ILE A 64 5.97 -28.03 1.72
CA ILE A 64 5.10 -28.55 0.67
C ILE A 64 5.77 -28.32 -0.67
N TYR A 65 6.02 -29.38 -1.41
CA TYR A 65 6.62 -29.28 -2.74
C TYR A 65 5.57 -28.83 -3.74
N ALA A 66 5.72 -27.63 -4.29
CA ALA A 66 4.78 -27.12 -5.30
C ALA A 66 4.61 -28.09 -6.49
N SER A 67 5.66 -28.85 -6.84
CA SER A 67 5.65 -29.86 -7.91
C SER A 67 4.67 -31.02 -7.70
N VAL A 68 4.12 -31.21 -6.49
CA VAL A 68 3.08 -32.22 -6.24
C VAL A 68 1.66 -31.68 -6.43
N LEU A 69 1.50 -30.36 -6.53
CA LEU A 69 0.21 -29.72 -6.75
C LEU A 69 -0.18 -29.81 -8.23
N SER A 70 -1.47 -29.60 -8.52
CA SER A 70 -1.93 -29.53 -9.91
C SER A 70 -1.22 -28.42 -10.70
N ASP A 71 -1.07 -28.58 -12.01
CA ASP A 71 -0.49 -27.55 -12.88
C ASP A 71 -1.20 -26.20 -12.73
N GLN A 72 -2.52 -26.23 -12.51
CA GLN A 72 -3.32 -25.02 -12.30
C GLN A 72 -2.96 -24.31 -10.99
N ALA A 73 -2.76 -25.07 -9.91
CA ALA A 73 -2.33 -24.51 -8.62
C ALA A 73 -0.89 -23.97 -8.70
N GLN A 74 0.02 -24.68 -9.36
CA GLN A 74 1.40 -24.21 -9.55
C GLN A 74 1.45 -22.88 -10.31
N ARG A 75 0.61 -22.69 -11.32
CA ARG A 75 0.57 -21.47 -12.15
C ARG A 75 0.02 -20.24 -11.45
N VAL A 76 -0.61 -20.35 -10.28
CA VAL A 76 -1.14 -19.18 -9.55
C VAL A 76 -0.24 -18.74 -8.39
N ILE A 77 0.75 -19.54 -8.00
CA ILE A 77 1.66 -19.24 -6.89
C ILE A 77 2.53 -18.05 -7.25
N GLY A 78 2.41 -16.95 -6.49
CA GLY A 78 3.19 -15.73 -6.65
C GLY A 78 2.76 -14.88 -7.84
N GLU A 79 1.68 -15.24 -8.52
CA GLU A 79 1.20 -14.52 -9.70
C GLU A 79 0.18 -13.45 -9.32
N VAL A 80 0.19 -12.36 -10.09
CA VAL A 80 -0.79 -11.28 -9.96
C VAL A 80 -1.83 -11.35 -11.08
N GLY A 81 -3.08 -11.04 -10.74
CA GLY A 81 -4.15 -10.87 -11.73
C GLY A 81 -3.80 -9.83 -12.80
N ALA A 82 -4.31 -10.01 -14.02
CA ALA A 82 -4.08 -9.05 -15.12
C ALA A 82 -4.47 -7.61 -14.74
N GLN A 83 -5.54 -7.46 -13.94
CA GLN A 83 -6.02 -6.17 -13.45
C GLN A 83 -5.11 -5.54 -12.38
N THR A 84 -4.29 -6.32 -11.68
CA THR A 84 -3.45 -5.85 -10.56
C THR A 84 -1.96 -5.69 -10.92
N LYS A 85 -1.54 -6.08 -12.14
CA LYS A 85 -0.17 -5.85 -12.66
C LYS A 85 0.29 -4.39 -12.57
N GLY A 86 -0.62 -3.44 -12.80
CA GLY A 86 -0.30 -2.02 -12.68
C GLY A 86 0.08 -1.61 -11.25
N VAL A 87 -0.55 -2.24 -10.25
CA VAL A 87 -0.27 -1.99 -8.83
C VAL A 87 1.06 -2.60 -8.42
N GLU A 88 1.38 -3.80 -8.89
CA GLU A 88 2.72 -4.38 -8.69
C GLU A 88 3.82 -3.45 -9.21
N LYS A 89 3.69 -2.97 -10.46
CA LYS A 89 4.66 -2.04 -11.05
C LYS A 89 4.78 -0.75 -10.23
N MET A 90 3.68 -0.25 -9.70
CA MET A 90 3.66 0.92 -8.82
C MET A 90 4.42 0.66 -7.51
N LEU A 91 4.15 -0.47 -6.85
CA LEU A 91 4.83 -0.86 -5.61
C LEU A 91 6.34 -0.98 -5.82
N ARG A 92 6.77 -1.68 -6.88
CA ARG A 92 8.19 -1.81 -7.22
C ARG A 92 8.85 -0.47 -7.48
N ARG A 93 8.16 0.44 -8.18
CA ARG A 93 8.66 1.79 -8.47
C ARG A 93 8.93 2.62 -7.21
N ILE A 94 8.19 2.37 -6.12
CA ILE A 94 8.35 3.11 -4.87
C ILE A 94 9.20 2.36 -3.82
N GLY A 95 9.87 1.27 -4.19
CA GLY A 95 10.85 0.59 -3.34
C GLY A 95 10.40 -0.77 -2.77
N PHE A 96 9.22 -1.28 -3.13
CA PHE A 96 8.82 -2.62 -2.70
C PHE A 96 9.49 -3.72 -3.52
N SER A 97 9.82 -4.81 -2.86
CA SER A 97 10.36 -6.03 -3.45
C SER A 97 9.47 -7.22 -3.13
N TYR A 98 9.53 -8.26 -3.97
CA TYR A 98 8.83 -9.51 -3.70
C TYR A 98 9.45 -10.17 -2.48
N ALA A 99 8.63 -10.54 -1.51
CA ALA A 99 9.08 -11.03 -0.22
C ALA A 99 9.39 -12.55 -0.23
N GLU A 100 9.37 -13.20 -1.39
CA GLU A 100 9.45 -14.66 -1.54
C GLU A 100 8.42 -15.42 -0.68
N ARG A 101 7.27 -14.78 -0.50
CA ARG A 101 6.14 -15.29 0.30
C ARG A 101 4.86 -15.08 -0.48
N VAL A 102 3.94 -16.01 -0.32
CA VAL A 102 2.59 -15.96 -0.88
C VAL A 102 1.55 -16.12 0.22
N ASP A 103 0.35 -15.63 -0.02
CA ASP A 103 -0.80 -15.94 0.81
C ASP A 103 -1.13 -17.45 0.70
N PRO A 104 -1.28 -18.16 1.83
CA PRO A 104 -1.51 -19.60 1.83
C PRO A 104 -2.91 -20.03 1.35
N PHE A 105 -3.87 -19.11 1.25
CA PHE A 105 -5.21 -19.39 0.74
C PHE A 105 -5.25 -19.34 -0.78
N ASP A 106 -4.71 -18.26 -1.36
CA ASP A 106 -4.94 -17.97 -2.77
C ASP A 106 -3.66 -17.94 -3.62
N GLY A 107 -2.48 -17.83 -2.99
CA GLY A 107 -1.19 -17.80 -3.68
C GLY A 107 -0.74 -16.41 -4.07
N GLY A 108 -1.46 -15.37 -3.65
CA GLY A 108 -1.13 -13.97 -3.92
C GLY A 108 0.26 -13.57 -3.40
N PRO A 109 1.10 -12.89 -4.20
CA PRO A 109 2.44 -12.53 -3.76
C PRO A 109 2.43 -11.41 -2.70
N HIS A 110 3.33 -11.57 -1.72
CA HIS A 110 3.62 -10.55 -0.73
C HIS A 110 4.77 -9.64 -1.18
N PHE A 111 4.60 -8.34 -0.93
CA PHE A 111 5.60 -7.32 -1.19
C PHE A 111 5.98 -6.62 0.11
N ILE A 112 7.27 -6.36 0.28
CA ILE A 112 7.80 -5.63 1.43
C ILE A 112 8.72 -4.49 1.00
N ALA A 113 8.79 -3.46 1.83
CA ALA A 113 9.76 -2.38 1.73
C ALA A 113 10.14 -1.92 3.13
N GLU A 114 11.41 -1.56 3.34
CA GLU A 114 11.78 -0.74 4.49
C GLU A 114 11.02 0.59 4.39
N THR A 115 10.27 0.96 5.42
CA THR A 115 9.37 2.12 5.43
C THR A 115 10.10 3.41 5.04
N ASP A 116 11.34 3.56 5.51
CA ASP A 116 12.17 4.74 5.26
C ASP A 116 12.89 4.70 3.89
N GLN A 117 12.84 3.57 3.17
CA GLN A 117 13.33 3.46 1.80
C GLN A 117 12.22 3.65 0.75
N VAL A 118 10.96 3.75 1.19
CA VAL A 118 9.86 4.02 0.28
C VAL A 118 9.99 5.44 -0.27
N THR A 119 10.09 5.58 -1.59
CA THR A 119 10.39 6.85 -2.25
C THR A 119 9.41 7.96 -1.86
N LEU A 120 8.12 7.64 -1.74
CA LEU A 120 7.10 8.62 -1.33
C LEU A 120 7.23 9.06 0.14
N VAL A 121 7.74 8.19 1.00
CA VAL A 121 8.03 8.53 2.40
C VAL A 121 9.25 9.46 2.44
N GLN A 122 10.33 9.10 1.74
CA GLN A 122 11.56 9.89 1.65
C GLN A 122 11.35 11.29 1.06
N GLN A 123 10.52 11.38 0.02
CA GLN A 123 10.26 12.63 -0.70
C GLN A 123 9.28 13.55 0.00
N THR A 124 8.54 13.06 1.00
CA THR A 124 7.61 13.90 1.75
C THR A 124 8.40 14.82 2.68
N LYS A 125 8.20 16.13 2.54
CA LYS A 125 8.85 17.15 3.35
C LYS A 125 7.89 17.68 4.41
N ARG A 126 8.37 17.86 5.64
CA ARG A 126 7.69 18.67 6.67
C ARG A 126 8.19 20.10 6.53
N LEU A 127 7.27 21.05 6.35
CA LEU A 127 7.55 22.45 6.04
C LEU A 127 6.61 23.37 6.82
N GLU A 128 6.93 24.65 6.90
CA GLU A 128 6.03 25.69 7.40
C GLU A 128 5.43 26.49 6.24
N VAL A 129 4.18 26.92 6.37
CA VAL A 129 3.54 27.75 5.33
C VAL A 129 4.19 29.13 5.31
N SER A 130 4.59 29.60 4.14
CA SER A 130 5.14 30.95 3.96
C SER A 130 4.04 32.02 3.88
N GLU A 131 4.39 33.26 4.23
CA GLU A 131 3.60 34.46 3.88
C GLU A 131 3.62 34.74 2.38
N SER A 132 4.73 34.43 1.72
CA SER A 132 4.93 34.67 0.28
C SER A 132 4.16 33.67 -0.59
N THR A 133 3.86 34.10 -1.80
CA THR A 133 3.23 33.27 -2.85
C THR A 133 4.29 32.70 -3.79
N PRO A 134 4.07 31.52 -4.38
CA PRO A 134 5.04 30.88 -5.25
C PRO A 134 5.27 31.67 -6.55
N SER A 135 6.52 31.70 -7.02
CA SER A 135 6.94 32.19 -8.33
C SER A 135 6.90 31.08 -9.39
N LYS A 136 7.15 29.83 -8.97
CA LYS A 136 7.12 28.63 -9.79
C LYS A 136 6.55 27.47 -8.99
N ALA A 137 5.23 27.33 -9.05
CA ALA A 137 4.53 26.28 -8.32
C ALA A 137 4.55 24.93 -9.06
N GLU A 138 4.81 23.84 -8.33
CA GLU A 138 4.74 22.47 -8.82
C GLU A 138 3.61 21.71 -8.14
N TRP A 139 3.07 20.69 -8.81
CA TRP A 139 2.02 19.86 -8.24
C TRP A 139 2.58 18.94 -7.16
N GLY A 140 1.86 18.84 -6.05
CA GLY A 140 2.17 17.90 -4.97
C GLY A 140 0.94 17.51 -4.17
N LEU A 141 1.12 16.56 -3.25
CA LEU A 141 0.17 16.27 -2.18
C LEU A 141 0.52 17.12 -0.97
N LEU A 142 -0.36 18.05 -0.64
CA LEU A 142 -0.32 18.85 0.57
C LEU A 142 -1.14 18.14 1.64
N ALA A 143 -0.58 17.96 2.83
CA ALA A 143 -1.27 17.41 3.97
C ALA A 143 -1.02 18.23 5.24
N LYS A 144 -1.97 18.19 6.16
CA LYS A 144 -1.83 18.79 7.50
C LYS A 144 -2.55 17.95 8.53
N ASN A 145 -2.17 18.16 9.79
CA ASN A 145 -2.91 17.64 10.94
C ASN A 145 -3.82 18.74 11.48
N ASP A 146 -5.03 18.37 11.88
CA ASP A 146 -5.97 19.24 12.57
C ASP A 146 -6.10 18.81 14.04
N GLU A 147 -6.42 19.77 14.92
CA GLU A 147 -6.66 19.49 16.34
C GLU A 147 -7.94 18.68 16.58
N GLY A 148 -8.89 18.76 15.64
CA GLY A 148 -10.17 18.04 15.70
C GLY A 148 -10.44 17.20 14.45
N PRO A 149 -11.51 16.39 14.45
CA PRO A 149 -11.89 15.57 13.30
C PRO A 149 -11.96 16.40 11.99
N PRO A 150 -11.38 15.90 10.87
CA PRO A 150 -10.91 14.53 10.64
C PRO A 150 -9.47 14.24 11.09
N PHE A 151 -8.82 15.12 11.87
CA PHE A 151 -7.44 15.04 12.41
C PHE A 151 -6.31 15.04 11.37
N PHE A 152 -6.57 14.58 10.15
CA PHE A 152 -5.66 14.60 9.02
C PHE A 152 -6.43 14.96 7.76
N ARG A 153 -5.91 15.93 7.00
CA ARG A 153 -6.42 16.28 5.68
C ARG A 153 -5.28 16.28 4.69
N ALA A 154 -5.56 15.79 3.48
CA ALA A 154 -4.64 15.88 2.36
C ALA A 154 -5.39 16.26 1.08
N ARG A 155 -4.72 17.00 0.20
CA ARG A 155 -5.23 17.35 -1.13
C ARG A 155 -4.09 17.50 -2.12
N ARG A 156 -4.42 17.39 -3.40
CA ARG A 156 -3.52 17.87 -4.45
C ARG A 156 -3.50 19.40 -4.43
N ALA A 157 -2.32 19.99 -4.46
CA ALA A 157 -2.10 21.43 -4.43
C ALA A 157 -0.88 21.80 -5.27
N GLN A 158 -0.83 23.04 -5.74
CA GLN A 158 0.39 23.62 -6.30
C GLN A 158 1.13 24.35 -5.18
N GLY A 159 2.45 24.16 -5.12
CA GLY A 159 3.29 24.84 -4.16
C GLY A 159 4.74 24.91 -4.63
N GLU A 160 5.48 25.86 -4.08
CA GLU A 160 6.93 25.99 -4.27
C GLU A 160 7.60 25.70 -2.93
N VAL A 161 8.50 24.73 -2.92
CA VAL A 161 9.28 24.38 -1.72
C VAL A 161 10.54 25.23 -1.69
N SER A 162 10.78 25.93 -0.59
CA SER A 162 11.99 26.72 -0.35
C SER A 162 12.56 26.39 1.02
N GLU A 163 13.70 25.69 1.08
CA GLU A 163 14.33 25.21 2.33
C GLU A 163 13.34 24.60 3.34
N GLU A 164 12.88 25.40 4.31
CA GLU A 164 11.96 25.01 5.38
C GLU A 164 10.49 25.43 5.14
N TYR A 165 10.24 26.20 4.09
CA TYR A 165 8.94 26.78 3.78
C TYR A 165 8.25 26.17 2.56
N LEU A 166 6.92 26.18 2.61
CA LEU A 166 6.04 25.91 1.48
C LEU A 166 5.30 27.19 1.10
N LEU A 167 5.60 27.72 -0.08
CA LEU A 167 4.89 28.84 -0.65
C LEU A 167 3.67 28.30 -1.40
N LEU A 168 2.49 28.76 -1.01
CA LEU A 168 1.21 28.31 -1.56
C LEU A 168 0.46 29.49 -2.19
N PRO A 169 -0.31 29.27 -3.27
CA PRO A 169 -1.27 30.26 -3.74
C PRO A 169 -2.22 30.64 -2.61
N THR A 170 -2.64 31.92 -2.57
CA THR A 170 -3.50 32.44 -1.50
C THR A 170 -4.82 31.66 -1.41
N GLU A 171 -5.42 31.32 -2.54
CA GLU A 171 -6.65 30.53 -2.61
C GLU A 171 -6.46 29.13 -2.02
N THR A 172 -5.26 28.55 -2.16
CA THR A 172 -4.94 27.23 -1.58
C THR A 172 -4.81 27.32 -0.06
N ARG A 173 -4.16 28.37 0.46
CA ARG A 173 -4.06 28.60 1.91
C ARG A 173 -5.43 28.79 2.53
N GLU A 174 -6.25 29.66 1.94
CA GLU A 174 -7.60 29.95 2.43
C GLU A 174 -8.49 28.71 2.37
N ALA A 175 -8.54 28.01 1.23
CA ALA A 175 -9.37 26.82 1.07
C ALA A 175 -8.96 25.65 1.99
N PHE A 176 -7.70 25.62 2.43
CA PHE A 176 -7.19 24.61 3.36
C PHE A 176 -7.10 25.10 4.81
N GLY A 177 -7.53 26.35 5.07
CA GLY A 177 -7.48 26.99 6.38
C GLY A 177 -6.07 27.00 6.96
N LEU A 178 -5.09 27.41 6.17
CA LEU A 178 -3.68 27.51 6.54
C LEU A 178 -3.30 28.96 6.80
N LYS A 179 -2.52 29.18 7.84
CA LYS A 179 -1.87 30.44 8.19
C LYS A 179 -0.35 30.32 7.98
N PRO A 180 0.35 31.43 7.74
CA PRO A 180 1.81 31.44 7.78
C PRO A 180 2.34 30.87 9.11
N GLY A 181 3.37 30.04 9.04
CA GLY A 181 3.92 29.30 10.18
C GLY A 181 3.21 27.97 10.50
N ASP A 182 2.04 27.68 9.88
CA ASP A 182 1.38 26.39 10.11
C ASP A 182 2.25 25.23 9.59
N PRO A 183 2.45 24.16 10.39
CA PRO A 183 3.21 23.00 9.95
C PRO A 183 2.39 22.17 8.95
N VAL A 184 3.00 21.85 7.83
CA VAL A 184 2.41 21.06 6.74
C VAL A 184 3.37 20.00 6.25
N TYR A 185 2.82 19.03 5.53
CA TYR A 185 3.57 18.02 4.80
C TYR A 185 3.33 18.19 3.31
N PHE A 186 4.39 18.14 2.51
CA PHE A 186 4.29 18.25 1.06
C PHE A 186 5.09 17.15 0.37
N LEU A 187 4.42 16.39 -0.48
CA LEU A 187 5.04 15.39 -1.35
C LEU A 187 4.96 15.90 -2.80
N PRO A 188 6.09 16.31 -3.41
CA PRO A 188 6.12 16.69 -4.81
C PRO A 188 5.69 15.52 -5.70
N LEU A 189 4.69 15.75 -6.54
CA LEU A 189 4.30 14.82 -7.59
C LEU A 189 5.05 15.30 -8.83
N GLY A 190 6.22 14.72 -9.09
CA GLY A 190 7.02 15.07 -10.27
C GLY A 190 6.15 15.14 -11.53
N ARG A 191 6.56 15.96 -12.52
CA ARG A 191 5.80 16.09 -13.78
C ARG A 191 5.44 14.70 -14.31
N PRO A 192 4.19 14.46 -14.77
CA PRO A 192 3.92 13.26 -15.52
C PRO A 192 4.93 13.24 -16.67
N SER A 193 5.85 12.28 -16.64
CA SER A 193 6.72 12.00 -17.77
C SER A 193 5.80 11.70 -18.94
N ALA A 194 5.85 12.58 -19.95
CA ALA A 194 5.11 12.46 -21.20
C ALA A 194 5.50 11.17 -21.94
#